data_AF-A0A1C5RKS4-F1
#
_entry.id   AF-A0A1C5RKS4-F1
#
_cell.length_a   1.000
_cell.length_b   1.000
_cell.length_c   1.000
_cell.angle_alpha   90.00
_cell.angle_beta   90.00
_cell.angle_gamma   90.00
#
_symmetry.space_group_name_H-M   'P 1'
#
loop_
_entity.id
_entity.type
_entity.pdbx_description
1 polymer ?
#
loop_
_entity_poly.entity_id
_entity_poly.type
_entity_poly.pdbx_seq_one_letter_code
_entity_poly.pdbx_strand_id
1 'polypeptide(L)'
;MLVTVDEAKLYLRLDGTEEDALIQTLLETAESLCQDIVRTDFDEMEEVPEIVKVGIRYAVTYLYENREKADFDELTRMLKFLLYSVRKEEF
;
A
#
# COMPACT_ATOMS: atom_id res chain seq x y z
N MET A 1 -3.06 -6.42 7.66
CA MET A 1 -2.91 -4.95 7.75
C MET A 1 -1.60 -4.57 8.40
N LEU A 2 -0.60 -4.31 7.57
CA LEU A 2 0.77 -3.96 7.99
C LEU A 2 0.93 -2.48 8.39
N VAL A 3 0.00 -1.64 7.96
CA VAL A 3 -0.08 -0.21 8.28
C VAL A 3 -1.46 0.05 8.85
N THR A 4 -1.51 0.73 10.00
CA THR A 4 -2.76 1.07 10.67
C THR A 4 -3.43 2.30 10.06
N VAL A 5 -4.73 2.50 10.33
CA VAL A 5 -5.46 3.71 9.91
C VAL A 5 -4.83 4.98 10.50
N ASP A 6 -4.38 4.95 11.75
CA ASP A 6 -3.74 6.11 12.39
C ASP A 6 -2.38 6.45 11.77
N GLU A 7 -1.58 5.43 11.41
CA GLU A 7 -0.32 5.66 10.68
C GLU A 7 -0.57 6.24 9.27
N ALA A 8 -1.61 5.77 8.58
CA ALA A 8 -1.99 6.31 7.29
C ALA A 8 -2.51 7.75 7.41
N LYS A 9 -3.35 8.05 8.40
CA LYS A 9 -3.80 9.41 8.71
C LYS A 9 -2.65 10.37 8.99
N LEU A 10 -1.67 9.93 9.78
CA LEU A 10 -0.47 10.71 10.05
C LEU A 10 0.29 11.06 8.76
N TYR A 11 0.36 10.10 7.84
CA TYR A 11 1.01 10.29 6.54
C TYR A 11 0.21 11.22 5.62
N LEU A 12 -1.11 11.09 5.62
CA LEU A 12 -2.07 11.92 4.88
C LEU A 12 -2.32 13.30 5.50
N ARG A 13 -1.82 13.55 6.73
CA ARG A 13 -2.04 14.76 7.53
C ARG A 13 -3.52 15.00 7.84
N LEU A 14 -4.21 13.94 8.26
CA LEU A 14 -5.60 13.96 8.67
C LEU A 14 -5.69 13.87 10.20
N ASP A 15 -6.41 14.81 10.81
CA ASP A 15 -6.58 14.90 12.27
C ASP A 15 -7.97 14.40 12.76
N GLY A 16 -8.81 13.90 11.85
CA GLY A 16 -10.19 13.46 12.11
C GLY A 16 -10.41 11.94 11.96
N THR A 17 -11.67 11.52 12.08
CA THR A 17 -12.10 10.12 11.95
C THR A 17 -13.21 9.92 10.91
N GLU A 18 -13.66 11.00 10.28
CA GLU A 18 -14.76 11.00 9.30
C GLU A 18 -14.45 10.12 8.09
N GLU A 19 -13.18 10.00 7.74
CA GLU A 19 -12.69 9.23 6.60
C GLU A 19 -12.04 7.89 7.00
N ASP A 20 -12.09 7.48 8.28
CA ASP A 20 -11.43 6.26 8.77
C ASP A 20 -11.86 5.02 7.97
N ALA A 21 -13.16 4.90 7.66
CA ALA A 21 -13.69 3.80 6.87
C ALA A 21 -13.16 3.80 5.43
N LEU A 22 -13.02 4.98 4.81
CA LEU A 22 -12.45 5.12 3.49
C LEU A 22 -10.96 4.75 3.51
N ILE A 23 -10.20 5.29 4.47
CA ILE A 23 -8.77 5.03 4.62
C ILE A 23 -8.51 3.54 4.85
N GLN A 24 -9.36 2.87 5.63
CA GLN A 24 -9.28 1.43 5.82
C GLN A 24 -9.43 0.68 4.49
N THR A 25 -10.46 0.98 3.69
CA THR A 25 -10.64 0.33 2.38
C THR A 25 -9.48 0.61 1.42
N LEU A 26 -8.92 1.83 1.45
CA LEU A 26 -7.77 2.18 0.63
C LEU A 26 -6.50 1.44 1.09
N LEU A 27 -6.32 1.25 2.40
CA LEU A 27 -5.22 0.46 2.96
C LEU A 27 -5.32 -1.01 2.57
N GLU A 28 -6.51 -1.61 2.66
CA GLU A 28 -6.76 -2.99 2.23
C GLU A 28 -6.42 -3.15 0.73
N THR A 29 -6.82 -2.18 -0.09
CA THR A 29 -6.50 -2.15 -1.53
C THR A 29 -4.99 -2.00 -1.76
N ALA A 30 -4.33 -1.09 -1.05
CA ALA A 30 -2.90 -0.86 -1.14
C ALA A 30 -2.08 -2.09 -0.74
N GLU A 31 -2.48 -2.78 0.32
CA GLU A 31 -1.85 -4.02 0.80
C GLU A 31 -1.96 -5.13 -0.24
N SER A 32 -3.17 -5.36 -0.77
CA SER A 32 -3.42 -6.34 -1.83
C SER A 32 -2.58 -6.05 -3.08
N LEU A 33 -2.50 -4.80 -3.54
CA LEU A 33 -1.64 -4.43 -4.67
C LEU A 33 -0.16 -4.75 -4.41
N CYS A 34 0.32 -4.48 -3.19
CA CYS A 34 1.70 -4.78 -2.83
C CYS A 34 1.94 -6.30 -2.75
N GLN A 35 1.01 -7.09 -2.21
CA GLN A 35 1.08 -8.55 -2.16
C GLN A 35 1.13 -9.15 -3.58
N ASP A 36 0.28 -8.67 -4.49
CA ASP A 36 0.25 -9.11 -5.88
C ASP A 36 1.57 -8.84 -6.61
N ILE A 37 2.18 -7.68 -6.35
CA ILE A 37 3.46 -7.28 -6.93
C ILE A 37 4.60 -8.12 -6.38
N VAL A 38 4.60 -8.38 -5.06
CA VAL A 38 5.63 -9.16 -4.39
C VAL A 38 5.46 -10.67 -4.62
N ARG A 39 4.23 -11.10 -4.95
CA ARG A 39 3.82 -12.50 -5.15
C ARG A 39 3.99 -13.37 -3.91
N THR A 40 3.71 -12.81 -2.75
CA THR A 40 3.78 -13.53 -1.47
C THR A 40 2.82 -12.86 -0.51
N ASP A 41 2.07 -13.66 0.24
CA ASP A 41 1.25 -13.13 1.31
C ASP A 41 2.15 -12.59 2.42
N PHE A 42 1.85 -11.43 2.97
CA PHE A 42 2.64 -10.83 4.03
C PHE A 42 2.55 -11.63 5.33
N ASP A 43 1.46 -12.38 5.54
CA ASP A 43 1.32 -13.31 6.67
C ASP A 43 2.24 -14.54 6.54
N GLU A 44 2.73 -14.84 5.34
CA GLU A 44 3.68 -15.92 5.08
C GLU A 44 5.15 -15.49 5.21
N MET A 45 5.42 -14.18 5.38
CA MET A 45 6.77 -13.66 5.54
C MET A 45 7.24 -13.80 6.99
N GLU A 46 8.42 -14.36 7.20
CA GLU A 46 9.05 -14.40 8.54
C GLU A 46 9.31 -12.99 9.09
N GLU A 47 9.73 -12.09 8.22
CA GLU A 47 9.88 -10.66 8.49
C GLU A 47 9.42 -9.87 7.26
N VAL A 48 8.49 -8.94 7.46
CA VAL A 48 8.04 -8.03 6.41
C VAL A 48 9.02 -6.86 6.30
N PRO A 49 9.72 -6.71 5.17
CA PRO A 49 10.67 -5.61 5.00
C PRO A 49 9.99 -4.24 5.07
N GLU A 50 10.64 -3.24 5.68
CA GLU A 50 10.05 -1.91 5.84
C GLU A 50 9.69 -1.24 4.51
N ILE A 51 10.39 -1.59 3.41
CA ILE A 51 10.09 -1.10 2.06
C ILE A 51 8.67 -1.49 1.60
N VAL A 52 8.13 -2.61 2.10
CA VAL A 52 6.73 -3.02 1.85
C VAL A 52 5.77 -2.04 2.48
N LYS A 53 5.99 -1.65 3.74
CA LYS A 53 5.17 -0.65 4.43
C LYS A 53 5.26 0.72 3.75
N VAL A 54 6.44 1.10 3.24
CA VAL A 54 6.60 2.31 2.42
C VAL A 54 5.76 2.21 1.14
N GLY A 55 5.74 1.06 0.47
CA GLY A 55 4.88 0.82 -0.70
C GLY A 55 3.40 0.95 -0.38
N ILE A 56 2.94 0.39 0.73
CA ILE A 56 1.54 0.50 1.19
C ILE A 56 1.18 1.97 1.48
N ARG A 57 2.03 2.69 2.24
CA ARG A 57 1.85 4.13 2.54
C ARG A 57 1.80 4.98 1.27
N TYR A 58 2.64 4.68 0.29
CA TYR A 58 2.62 5.35 -1.01
C TYR A 58 1.30 5.08 -1.75
N ALA A 59 0.89 3.82 -1.83
CA ALA A 59 -0.32 3.43 -2.55
C ALA A 59 -1.59 4.01 -1.93
N VAL A 60 -1.75 3.96 -0.60
CA VAL A 60 -2.91 4.57 0.09
C VAL A 60 -2.96 6.09 -0.16
N THR A 61 -1.80 6.76 -0.16
CA THR A 61 -1.71 8.20 -0.44
C THR A 61 -2.12 8.51 -1.87
N TYR A 62 -1.57 7.78 -2.84
CA TYR A 62 -1.91 7.95 -4.24
C TYR A 62 -3.41 7.75 -4.51
N LEU A 63 -3.99 6.68 -3.94
CA LEU A 63 -5.41 6.39 -4.12
C LEU A 63 -6.31 7.44 -3.45
N TYR A 64 -5.92 7.93 -2.28
CA TYR A 64 -6.65 8.99 -1.58
C TYR A 64 -6.63 10.31 -2.38
N GLU A 65 -5.45 10.72 -2.86
CA GLU A 65 -5.29 11.96 -3.64
C GLU A 65 -5.96 11.90 -5.03
N ASN A 66 -5.98 10.71 -5.66
CA ASN A 66 -6.50 10.52 -7.01
C ASN A 66 -7.87 9.81 -7.05
N ARG A 67 -8.69 9.98 -6.00
CA ARG A 67 -9.98 9.28 -5.82
C ARG A 67 -10.98 9.38 -6.97
N GLU A 68 -10.91 10.46 -7.77
CA GLU A 68 -11.81 10.68 -8.90
C GLU A 68 -11.29 10.03 -10.20
N LYS A 69 -9.97 9.89 -10.33
CA LYS A 69 -9.33 9.46 -11.57
C LYS A 69 -7.93 8.90 -11.31
N ALA A 70 -7.86 7.77 -10.61
CA ALA A 70 -6.61 7.07 -10.36
C ALA A 70 -6.06 6.42 -11.63
N ASP A 71 -4.78 6.65 -11.93
CA ASP A 71 -4.05 5.89 -12.94
C ASP A 71 -3.38 4.66 -12.29
N PHE A 72 -4.08 3.54 -12.37
CA PHE A 72 -3.59 2.27 -11.79
C PHE A 72 -2.34 1.74 -12.50
N ASP A 73 -2.11 2.12 -13.75
CA ASP A 73 -0.93 1.70 -14.48
C ASP A 73 0.31 2.45 -13.98
N GLU A 74 0.21 3.77 -13.77
CA GLU A 74 1.26 4.56 -13.12
C GLU A 74 1.58 4.03 -11.71
N LEU A 75 0.55 3.87 -10.88
CA LEU A 75 0.68 3.35 -9.51
C LEU A 75 1.39 1.99 -9.49
N THR A 76 0.94 1.06 -10.34
CA THR A 76 1.49 -0.29 -10.39
C THR A 76 2.94 -0.30 -10.88
N ARG A 77 3.31 0.55 -11.86
CA ARG A 77 4.71 0.66 -12.30
C ARG A 77 5.60 1.13 -11.16
N MET A 78 5.21 2.19 -10.46
CA MET A 78 5.97 2.72 -9.32
C MET A 78 6.16 1.68 -8.22
N LEU A 79 5.08 0.99 -7.83
CA LEU A 79 5.15 -0.07 -6.83
C LEU A 79 6.03 -1.24 -7.28
N LYS A 80 5.99 -1.65 -8.55
CA LYS A 80 6.88 -2.68 -9.10
C LYS A 80 8.35 -2.30 -9.01
N PHE A 81 8.69 -1.04 -9.29
CA PHE A 81 10.06 -0.55 -9.13
C PHE A 81 10.48 -0.55 -7.66
N LEU A 82 9.62 -0.04 -6.77
CA LEU A 82 9.91 0.08 -5.34
C LEU A 82 10.08 -1.28 -4.66
N LEU A 83 9.22 -2.25 -5.00
CA LEU A 83 9.16 -3.56 -4.36
C LEU A 83 9.96 -4.63 -5.10
N TYR A 84 10.74 -4.24 -6.12
CA TYR A 84 11.48 -5.18 -6.97
C TYR A 84 12.40 -6.10 -6.14
N SER A 85 13.05 -5.57 -5.10
CA SER A 85 13.98 -6.34 -4.27
C SER A 85 13.31 -7.38 -3.37
N VAL A 86 12.00 -7.26 -3.13
CA VAL A 86 11.23 -8.18 -2.27
C VAL A 86 10.45 -9.20 -3.09
N ARG A 87 10.20 -8.89 -4.37
CA ARG A 87 9.41 -9.73 -5.27
C ARG A 87 10.03 -11.12 -5.43
N LYS A 88 9.21 -12.14 -5.19
CA LYS A 88 9.61 -13.54 -5.38
C LYS A 88 9.65 -13.88 -6.88
N GLU A 89 10.81 -14.38 -7.32
CA GLU A 89 10.96 -14.92 -8.68
C GLU A 89 10.40 -16.35 -8.72
N GLU A 90 9.50 -16.62 -9.66
CA GLU A 90 9.11 -17.99 -10.00
C GLU A 90 9.89 -18.35 -11.28
N PHE A 91 10.73 -19.39 -11.17
CA PHE A 91 11.49 -19.98 -12.28
C PHE A 91 10.73 -21.14 -12.91
#